data_AF-A0A0A9WUS6-F1
#
_entry.id   AF-A0A0A9WUS6-F1
#
_cell.length_a   1.000
_cell.length_b   1.000
_cell.length_c   1.000
_cell.angle_alpha   90.00
_cell.angle_beta   90.00
_cell.angle_gamma   90.00
#
_symmetry.space_group_name_H-M   'P 1'
#
loop_
_entity.id
_entity.type
_entity.pdbx_description
1 polymer ?
#
loop_
_entity_poly.entity_id
_entity_poly.type
_entity_poly.pdbx_seq_one_letter_code
_entity_poly.pdbx_strand_id
1 'polypeptide(L)'
;AGVLSDHMPLVISMISDYSSQGVAMQLLPRIPWQQKTRKEYAGVLSELVESRTWDHSRHEETVYSLVNIVREAAESSSTSNGGPPDARKPWWNWDCAKARRKSYALLNLHRSSNDSQIVREAYVQANSEYKSICRRREREFYSEVAIRFAAVRDVKEFWQLVGFVRGSKVRRMGDISLDQWADHFQAQW
;
A
#
# COMPACT_ATOMS: atom_id res chain seq x y z
N ALA A 1 8.72 2.91 -22.97
CA ALA A 1 9.49 2.97 -21.71
C ALA A 1 9.08 1.78 -20.85
N GLY A 2 9.95 0.79 -20.71
CA GLY A 2 9.66 -0.47 -20.03
C GLY A 2 9.56 -0.28 -18.52
N VAL A 3 8.46 -0.77 -17.94
CA VAL A 3 8.29 -0.84 -16.49
C VAL A 3 9.05 -2.07 -16.00
N LEU A 4 10.15 -1.84 -15.27
CA LEU A 4 10.92 -2.88 -14.60
C LEU A 4 10.04 -3.57 -13.55
N SER A 5 10.01 -4.90 -13.63
CA SER A 5 9.25 -5.80 -12.77
C SER A 5 10.00 -6.01 -11.45
N ASP A 6 9.41 -5.57 -10.34
CA ASP A 6 10.01 -5.59 -8.99
C ASP A 6 9.63 -6.82 -8.14
N HIS A 7 9.24 -7.93 -8.78
CA HIS A 7 9.10 -9.23 -8.13
C HIS A 7 10.09 -10.22 -8.74
N MET A 8 10.84 -10.95 -7.91
CA MET A 8 11.70 -12.06 -8.36
C MET A 8 10.82 -13.11 -9.03
N PRO A 9 10.89 -13.30 -10.36
CA PRO A 9 10.07 -14.28 -11.03
C PRO A 9 10.59 -15.68 -10.69
N LEU A 10 9.70 -16.58 -10.27
CA LEU A 10 10.01 -18.00 -10.39
C LEU A 10 10.09 -18.32 -11.89
N VAL A 11 11.30 -18.56 -12.38
CA VAL A 11 11.54 -18.94 -13.78
C VAL A 11 11.26 -20.42 -13.90
N ILE A 12 10.07 -20.75 -14.42
CA ILE A 12 9.72 -22.12 -14.79
C ILE A 12 9.88 -22.21 -16.31
N SER A 13 10.94 -22.86 -16.77
CA SER A 13 11.17 -23.11 -18.19
C SER A 13 10.46 -24.40 -18.59
N MET A 14 9.37 -24.29 -19.36
CA MET A 14 8.80 -25.43 -20.09
C MET A 14 9.12 -25.27 -21.56
N ILE A 15 9.81 -26.25 -22.13
CA ILE A 15 10.04 -26.35 -23.57
C ILE A 15 8.78 -26.98 -24.16
N SER A 16 8.01 -26.22 -24.93
CA SER A 16 6.83 -26.69 -25.65
C SER A 16 6.80 -26.04 -27.02
N ASP A 17 6.72 -26.86 -28.07
CA ASP A 17 6.85 -26.45 -29.48
C ASP A 17 5.58 -25.84 -30.09
N TYR A 18 4.65 -25.34 -29.27
CA TYR A 18 3.39 -24.76 -29.76
C TYR A 18 3.35 -23.24 -29.63
N SER A 19 3.39 -22.58 -30.80
CA SER A 19 3.14 -21.15 -30.95
C SER A 19 1.65 -20.82 -30.80
N SER A 20 1.19 -20.48 -29.59
CA SER A 20 -0.15 -19.92 -29.40
C SER A 20 -0.12 -18.38 -29.41
N GLN A 21 -0.80 -17.79 -30.39
CA GLN A 21 -1.12 -16.35 -30.44
C GLN A 21 -1.83 -15.92 -29.15
N GLY A 22 -1.21 -14.99 -28.40
CA GLY A 22 -1.67 -14.55 -27.10
C GLY A 22 -2.97 -13.74 -27.16
N VAL A 23 -4.10 -14.37 -26.82
CA VAL A 23 -5.31 -13.66 -26.42
C VAL A 23 -5.06 -13.06 -25.04
N ALA A 24 -5.00 -11.73 -24.96
CA ALA A 24 -4.81 -11.03 -23.69
C ALA A 24 -6.02 -11.29 -22.77
N MET A 25 -5.85 -12.20 -21.80
CA MET A 25 -6.85 -12.42 -20.76
C MET A 25 -7.05 -11.15 -19.94
N GLN A 26 -8.32 -10.77 -19.74
CA GLN A 26 -8.70 -9.67 -18.87
C GLN A 26 -8.16 -9.96 -17.46
N LEU A 27 -7.29 -9.07 -16.99
CA LEU A 27 -6.61 -9.23 -15.70
C LEU A 27 -7.65 -9.24 -14.58
N LEU A 28 -7.83 -10.41 -13.95
CA LEU A 28 -8.57 -10.56 -12.69
C LEU A 28 -8.06 -9.52 -11.67
N PRO A 29 -8.91 -9.04 -10.74
CA PRO A 29 -8.49 -8.11 -9.71
C PRO A 29 -7.31 -8.68 -8.92
N ARG A 30 -6.13 -8.12 -9.15
CA ARG A 30 -4.87 -8.58 -8.57
C ARG A 30 -4.84 -8.13 -7.11
N ILE A 31 -4.61 -9.07 -6.19
CA ILE A 31 -4.38 -8.76 -4.78
C ILE A 31 -3.05 -7.99 -4.69
N PRO A 32 -3.02 -6.76 -4.14
CA PRO A 32 -1.80 -5.98 -4.07
C PRO A 32 -0.82 -6.61 -3.07
N TRP A 33 0.37 -6.98 -3.54
CA TRP A 33 1.45 -7.47 -2.68
C TRP A 33 1.89 -6.39 -1.69
N GLN A 34 2.05 -6.75 -0.41
CA GLN A 34 2.47 -5.84 0.64
C GLN A 34 3.78 -6.32 1.25
N GLN A 35 4.82 -5.47 1.22
CA GLN A 35 6.14 -5.84 1.75
C GLN A 35 6.10 -6.23 3.24
N LYS A 36 5.15 -5.67 4.00
CA LYS A 36 4.94 -5.99 5.42
C LYS A 36 4.46 -7.42 5.68
N THR A 37 3.67 -8.01 4.78
CA THR A 37 3.13 -9.38 4.93
C THR A 37 4.04 -10.44 4.30
N ARG A 38 5.16 -10.03 3.68
CA ARG A 38 6.10 -10.95 3.00
C ARG A 38 6.59 -12.08 3.89
N LYS A 39 7.01 -11.77 5.13
CA LYS A 39 7.59 -12.78 6.03
C LYS A 39 6.54 -13.79 6.48
N GLU A 40 5.33 -13.30 6.78
CA GLU A 40 4.19 -14.12 7.18
C GLU A 40 3.71 -15.01 6.03
N TYR A 41 3.54 -14.44 4.83
CA TYR A 41 3.25 -15.20 3.62
C TYR A 41 4.30 -16.27 3.33
N ALA A 42 5.59 -15.94 3.41
CA ALA A 42 6.66 -16.89 3.14
C ALA A 42 6.69 -18.03 4.17
N GLY A 43 6.41 -17.74 5.45
CA GLY A 43 6.29 -18.76 6.49
C GLY A 43 5.15 -19.73 6.22
N VAL A 44 3.93 -19.20 6.01
CA VAL A 44 2.74 -20.02 5.72
C VAL A 44 2.91 -20.81 4.43
N LEU A 45 3.48 -20.20 3.38
CA LEU A 45 3.72 -20.88 2.12
C LEU A 45 4.69 -22.06 2.29
N SER A 46 5.77 -21.86 3.05
CA SER A 46 6.77 -22.91 3.28
C SER A 46 6.15 -24.09 4.05
N GLU A 47 5.35 -23.81 5.08
CA GLU A 47 4.64 -24.82 5.85
C GLU A 47 3.64 -25.62 5.00
N LEU A 48 2.87 -24.93 4.14
CA LEU A 48 1.91 -25.57 3.23
C LEU A 48 2.59 -26.42 2.14
N VAL A 49 3.78 -26.04 1.71
CA VAL A 49 4.57 -26.82 0.73
C VAL A 49 5.21 -28.05 1.38
N GLU A 50 5.73 -27.90 2.61
CA GLU A 50 6.40 -28.97 3.36
C GLU A 50 5.42 -30.02 3.91
N SER A 51 4.20 -29.60 4.27
CA SER A 51 3.15 -30.49 4.79
C SER A 51 2.49 -31.38 3.73
N ARG A 52 2.80 -31.18 2.43
CA ARG A 52 2.15 -31.90 1.33
C ARG A 52 3.08 -32.91 0.68
N THR A 53 2.55 -34.07 0.35
CA THR A 53 3.24 -35.08 -0.46
C THR A 53 3.06 -34.79 -1.95
N TRP A 54 4.15 -34.87 -2.70
CA TRP A 54 4.17 -34.54 -4.12
C TRP A 54 4.22 -35.82 -4.96
N ASP A 55 3.21 -36.01 -5.81
CA ASP A 55 3.27 -37.03 -6.86
C ASP A 55 3.73 -36.37 -8.17
N HIS A 56 5.03 -36.51 -8.45
CA HIS A 56 5.66 -35.94 -9.64
C HIS A 56 5.25 -36.63 -10.95
N SER A 57 4.47 -37.71 -10.88
CA SER A 57 4.00 -38.45 -12.05
C SER A 57 2.84 -37.73 -12.75
N ARG A 58 2.13 -36.84 -12.04
CA ARG A 58 0.90 -36.17 -12.49
C ARG A 58 1.08 -34.65 -12.49
N HIS A 59 1.73 -34.17 -13.55
CA HIS A 59 2.15 -32.77 -13.71
C HIS A 59 0.98 -31.76 -13.60
N GLU A 60 -0.18 -32.06 -14.19
CA GLU A 60 -1.34 -31.15 -14.14
C GLU A 60 -1.89 -30.98 -12.71
N GLU A 61 -2.01 -32.08 -11.96
CA GLU A 61 -2.49 -32.05 -10.57
C GLU A 61 -1.50 -31.35 -9.64
N THR A 62 -0.21 -31.50 -9.92
CA THR A 62 0.85 -30.77 -9.21
C THR A 62 0.71 -29.26 -9.40
N VAL A 63 0.43 -28.81 -10.63
CA VAL A 63 0.21 -27.38 -10.92
C VAL A 63 -1.04 -26.85 -10.21
N TYR A 64 -2.16 -27.57 -10.25
CA TYR A 64 -3.37 -27.19 -9.52
C TYR A 64 -3.15 -27.13 -8.01
N SER A 65 -2.40 -28.08 -7.46
CA SER A 65 -2.02 -28.12 -6.05
C SER A 65 -1.19 -26.89 -5.66
N LEU A 66 -0.19 -26.52 -6.48
CA LEU A 66 0.64 -25.33 -6.26
C LEU A 66 -0.18 -24.04 -6.28
N VAL A 67 -1.07 -23.89 -7.27
CA VAL A 67 -1.95 -22.71 -7.36
C VAL A 67 -2.84 -22.58 -6.13
N ASN A 68 -3.38 -23.70 -5.64
CA ASN A 68 -4.22 -23.72 -4.45
C ASN A 68 -3.43 -23.35 -3.18
N ILE A 69 -2.21 -23.87 -3.02
CA ILE A 69 -1.32 -23.53 -1.90
C ILE A 69 -0.98 -22.03 -1.91
N VAL A 70 -0.66 -21.48 -3.07
CA VAL A 70 -0.38 -20.04 -3.23
C VAL A 70 -1.59 -19.20 -2.83
N ARG A 71 -2.80 -19.63 -3.21
CA ARG A 71 -4.06 -18.95 -2.84
C ARG A 71 -4.30 -19.02 -1.33
N GLU A 72 -4.15 -20.20 -0.75
CA GLU A 72 -4.35 -20.43 0.70
C GLU A 72 -3.35 -19.62 1.53
N ALA A 73 -2.07 -19.65 1.18
CA ALA A 73 -1.05 -18.81 1.81
C ALA A 73 -1.37 -17.31 1.68
N ALA A 74 -1.90 -16.87 0.54
CA ALA A 74 -2.29 -15.48 0.34
C ALA A 74 -3.49 -15.08 1.21
N GLU A 75 -4.50 -15.95 1.33
CA GLU A 75 -5.69 -15.72 2.16
C GLU A 75 -5.35 -15.70 3.66
N SER A 76 -4.47 -16.60 4.13
CA SER A 76 -4.06 -16.68 5.53
C SER A 76 -3.13 -15.54 5.96
N SER A 77 -2.28 -15.04 5.05
CA SER A 77 -1.32 -13.97 5.35
C SER A 77 -1.82 -12.57 4.99
N SER A 78 -2.97 -12.46 4.31
CA SER A 78 -3.56 -11.16 4.04
C SER A 78 -4.27 -10.66 5.29
N THR A 79 -3.53 -9.89 6.11
CA THR A 79 -4.16 -9.02 7.10
C THR A 79 -5.20 -8.18 6.37
N SER A 80 -6.47 -8.33 6.76
CA SER A 80 -7.56 -7.51 6.25
C SER A 80 -7.12 -6.05 6.21
N ASN A 81 -7.34 -5.38 5.08
CA ASN A 81 -6.95 -3.99 4.85
C ASN A 81 -7.82 -3.03 5.69
N GLY A 82 -7.79 -3.15 7.03
CA GLY A 82 -8.57 -2.31 7.95
C GLY A 82 -7.99 -0.91 8.14
N GLY A 83 -6.74 -0.68 7.73
CA GLY A 83 -6.10 0.63 7.80
C GLY A 83 -6.64 1.58 6.72
N PRO A 84 -6.94 2.85 7.04
CA PRO A 84 -7.28 3.83 6.02
C PRO A 84 -6.16 3.93 4.97
N PRO A 85 -6.49 4.13 3.68
CA PRO A 85 -5.51 4.11 2.60
C PRO A 85 -4.39 5.12 2.87
N ASP A 86 -3.14 4.66 2.75
CA ASP A 86 -1.87 5.37 3.01
C ASP A 86 -2.06 6.85 3.37
N ALA A 87 -2.32 7.08 4.66
CA ALA A 87 -2.72 8.37 5.19
C ALA A 87 -1.51 9.31 5.18
N ARG A 88 -1.34 10.07 4.08
CA ARG A 88 -0.31 11.13 3.98
C ARG A 88 -0.45 12.20 5.06
N LYS A 89 -1.64 12.32 5.65
CA LYS A 89 -1.96 13.30 6.69
C LYS A 89 -2.62 12.57 7.86
N PRO A 90 -2.36 12.98 9.11
CA PRO A 90 -2.87 12.30 10.31
C PRO A 90 -4.40 12.35 10.42
N TRP A 91 -5.04 13.35 9.81
CA TRP A 91 -6.50 13.49 9.77
C TRP A 91 -7.18 12.73 8.61
N TRP A 92 -6.40 12.10 7.72
CA TRP A 92 -6.92 11.43 6.54
C TRP A 92 -7.59 10.10 6.89
N ASN A 93 -8.83 9.89 6.42
CA ASN A 93 -9.62 8.71 6.75
C ASN A 93 -10.27 8.06 5.49
N TRP A 94 -11.06 7.01 5.73
CA TRP A 94 -11.81 6.30 4.67
C TRP A 94 -12.80 7.18 3.92
N ASP A 95 -13.44 8.16 4.57
CA ASP A 95 -14.35 9.10 3.90
C ASP A 95 -13.61 9.93 2.85
N CYS A 96 -12.45 10.48 3.23
CA CYS A 96 -11.59 11.25 2.33
C CYS A 96 -11.13 10.38 1.16
N ALA A 97 -10.75 9.12 1.43
CA ALA A 97 -10.31 8.19 0.40
C ALA A 97 -11.44 7.77 -0.55
N LYS A 98 -12.64 7.51 -0.04
CA LYS A 98 -13.83 7.16 -0.84
C LYS A 98 -14.24 8.33 -1.73
N ALA A 99 -14.34 9.53 -1.17
CA ALA A 99 -14.69 10.73 -1.92
C ALA A 99 -13.64 11.08 -2.99
N ARG A 100 -12.34 10.92 -2.67
CA ARG A 100 -11.26 11.09 -3.66
C ARG A 100 -11.38 10.08 -4.80
N ARG A 101 -11.62 8.79 -4.50
CA ARG A 101 -11.81 7.75 -5.52
C ARG A 101 -12.95 8.09 -6.46
N LYS A 102 -14.11 8.49 -5.93
CA LYS A 102 -15.28 8.93 -6.71
C LYS A 102 -14.94 10.13 -7.62
N SER A 103 -14.31 11.17 -7.06
CA SER A 103 -13.94 12.36 -7.82
C SER A 103 -12.94 12.05 -8.95
N TYR A 104 -11.93 11.22 -8.69
CA TYR A 104 -10.93 10.85 -9.71
C TYR A 104 -11.50 9.91 -10.77
N ALA A 105 -12.42 9.01 -10.41
CA ALA A 105 -13.12 8.17 -11.38
C ALA A 105 -13.92 9.03 -12.37
N LEU A 106 -14.64 10.04 -11.87
CA LEU A 106 -15.39 10.98 -12.72
C LEU A 106 -14.48 11.89 -13.55
N LEU A 107 -13.32 12.29 -13.02
CA LEU A 107 -12.32 13.03 -13.78
C LEU A 107 -11.76 12.21 -14.96
N ASN A 108 -11.45 10.94 -14.70
CA ASN A 108 -10.95 10.05 -15.74
C ASN A 108 -12.04 9.77 -16.78
N LEU A 109 -13.28 9.56 -16.33
CA LEU A 109 -14.42 9.42 -17.22
C LEU A 109 -14.57 10.66 -18.10
N HIS A 110 -14.57 11.86 -17.50
CA HIS A 110 -14.67 13.13 -18.25
C HIS A 110 -13.58 13.27 -19.31
N ARG A 111 -12.33 12.94 -18.98
CA ARG A 111 -11.20 12.97 -19.92
C ARG A 111 -11.34 11.97 -21.07
N SER A 112 -12.02 10.84 -20.85
CA SER A 112 -12.26 9.82 -21.87
C SER A 112 -13.52 10.07 -22.70
N SER A 113 -14.47 10.85 -22.17
CA SER A 113 -15.75 11.14 -22.81
C SER A 113 -15.71 12.53 -23.45
N ASN A 114 -15.42 12.64 -24.75
CA ASN A 114 -15.42 13.84 -25.61
C ASN A 114 -16.27 15.04 -25.08
N ASP A 115 -15.79 15.72 -24.04
CA ASP A 115 -16.46 16.80 -23.30
C ASP A 115 -17.95 16.62 -22.97
N SER A 116 -18.35 15.44 -22.47
CA SER A 116 -19.72 15.27 -21.95
C SER A 116 -20.02 16.21 -20.77
N GLN A 117 -20.97 17.12 -20.96
CA GLN A 117 -21.41 18.10 -19.96
C GLN A 117 -21.92 17.44 -18.66
N ILE A 118 -22.67 16.34 -18.78
CA ILE A 118 -23.24 15.61 -17.64
C ILE A 118 -22.11 15.06 -16.75
N VAL A 119 -21.08 14.49 -17.37
CA VAL A 119 -19.92 13.94 -16.64
C VAL A 119 -19.12 15.07 -15.99
N ARG A 120 -18.99 16.21 -16.68
CA ARG A 120 -18.33 17.41 -16.15
C ARG A 120 -19.01 17.92 -14.88
N GLU A 121 -20.34 18.07 -14.92
CA GLU A 121 -21.13 18.52 -13.76
C GLU A 121 -21.03 17.54 -12.60
N ALA A 122 -21.14 16.23 -12.88
CA ALA A 122 -20.96 15.19 -11.87
C ALA A 122 -19.56 15.22 -11.22
N TYR A 123 -18.50 15.41 -12.02
CA TYR A 123 -17.14 15.58 -11.52
C TYR A 123 -17.01 16.82 -10.62
N VAL A 124 -17.51 17.98 -11.07
CA VAL A 124 -17.44 19.22 -10.30
C VAL A 124 -18.12 19.05 -8.94
N GLN A 125 -19.31 18.44 -8.92
CA GLN A 125 -20.03 18.16 -7.69
C GLN A 125 -19.26 17.20 -6.77
N ALA A 126 -18.78 16.07 -7.30
CA ALA A 126 -18.02 15.10 -6.53
C ALA A 126 -16.68 15.65 -6.00
N ASN A 127 -16.03 16.54 -6.76
CA ASN A 127 -14.80 17.21 -6.34
C ASN A 127 -15.07 18.25 -5.25
N SER A 128 -16.18 18.98 -5.35
CA SER A 128 -16.63 19.89 -4.29
C SER A 128 -16.90 19.14 -2.99
N GLU A 129 -17.66 18.03 -3.07
CA GLU A 129 -17.95 17.13 -1.96
C GLU A 129 -16.66 16.59 -1.31
N TYR A 130 -15.73 16.06 -2.12
CA TYR A 130 -14.42 15.60 -1.66
C TYR A 130 -13.65 16.69 -0.89
N LYS A 131 -13.56 17.90 -1.44
CA LYS A 131 -12.86 19.01 -0.78
C LYS A 131 -13.54 19.42 0.52
N SER A 132 -14.88 19.43 0.55
CA SER A 132 -15.67 19.74 1.74
C SER A 132 -15.41 18.74 2.87
N ILE A 133 -15.46 17.44 2.56
CA ILE A 133 -15.16 16.36 3.51
C ILE A 133 -13.76 16.52 4.08
N CYS A 134 -12.75 16.75 3.22
CA CYS A 134 -11.37 16.91 3.68
C CYS A 134 -11.20 18.12 4.59
N ARG A 135 -11.77 19.29 4.23
CA ARG A 135 -11.70 20.51 5.05
C ARG A 135 -12.37 20.33 6.40
N ARG A 136 -13.53 19.67 6.42
CA ARG A 136 -14.25 19.37 7.67
C ARG A 136 -13.43 18.47 8.57
N ARG A 137 -12.88 17.37 8.04
CA ARG A 137 -12.03 16.44 8.80
C ARG A 137 -10.74 17.07 9.30
N GLU A 138 -10.10 17.88 8.47
CA GLU A 138 -8.90 18.63 8.85
C GLU A 138 -9.20 19.58 10.02
N ARG A 139 -10.33 20.30 9.96
CA ARG A 139 -10.75 21.19 11.05
C ARG A 139 -11.06 20.42 12.33
N GLU A 140 -11.87 19.36 12.25
CA GLU A 140 -12.23 18.52 13.40
C GLU A 140 -10.95 18.03 14.11
N PHE A 141 -10.02 17.47 13.36
CA PHE A 141 -8.75 16.97 13.88
C PHE A 141 -7.92 18.06 14.57
N TYR A 142 -7.71 19.21 13.93
CA TYR A 142 -6.89 20.26 14.53
C TYR A 142 -7.57 20.93 15.74
N SER A 143 -8.90 21.00 15.75
CA SER A 143 -9.66 21.42 16.93
C SER A 143 -9.44 20.47 18.11
N GLU A 144 -9.53 19.15 17.87
CA GLU A 144 -9.25 18.14 18.90
C GLU A 144 -7.80 18.19 19.38
N VAL A 145 -6.85 18.36 18.46
CA VAL A 145 -5.43 18.52 18.79
C VAL A 145 -5.19 19.76 19.66
N ALA A 146 -5.84 20.89 19.34
CA ALA A 146 -5.74 22.11 20.15
C ALA A 146 -6.27 21.89 21.58
N ILE A 147 -7.41 21.20 21.73
CA ILE A 147 -7.96 20.82 23.04
C ILE A 147 -6.98 19.93 23.79
N ARG A 148 -6.37 18.96 23.12
CA ARG A 148 -5.35 18.08 23.73
C ARG A 148 -4.12 18.86 24.18
N PHE A 149 -3.63 19.80 23.38
CA PHE A 149 -2.51 20.68 23.77
C PHE A 149 -2.84 21.53 24.99
N ALA A 150 -4.07 22.05 25.09
CA ALA A 150 -4.50 22.82 26.26
C ALA A 150 -4.56 21.98 27.55
N ALA A 151 -4.73 20.65 27.43
CA ALA A 151 -4.82 19.73 28.55
C ALA A 151 -3.47 19.09 28.97
N VAL A 152 -2.38 19.38 28.23
CA VAL A 152 -1.05 18.82 28.53
C VAL A 152 -0.54 19.30 29.87
N ARG A 153 -0.07 18.37 30.71
CA ARG A 153 0.39 18.67 32.07
C ARG A 153 1.90 18.64 32.21
N ASP A 154 2.58 17.91 31.34
CA ASP A 154 4.02 17.73 31.39
C ASP A 154 4.71 17.85 30.01
N VAL A 155 6.02 18.03 30.05
CA VAL A 155 6.87 18.20 28.86
C VAL A 155 6.90 16.92 28.00
N LYS A 156 6.71 15.74 28.61
CA LYS A 156 6.75 14.46 27.90
C LYS A 156 5.49 14.28 27.04
N GLU A 157 4.32 14.53 27.61
CA GLU A 157 3.02 14.55 26.95
C GLU A 157 3.01 15.57 25.80
N PHE A 158 3.61 16.74 26.01
CA PHE A 158 3.79 17.74 24.95
C PHE A 158 4.53 17.15 23.73
N TRP A 159 5.72 16.58 23.95
CA TRP A 159 6.53 16.03 22.86
C TRP A 159 5.89 14.79 22.21
N GLN A 160 5.17 13.97 22.98
CA GLN A 160 4.38 12.87 22.43
C GLN A 160 3.28 13.38 21.49
N LEU A 161 2.56 14.43 21.88
CA LEU A 161 1.51 15.03 21.06
C LEU A 161 2.09 15.69 19.80
N VAL A 162 3.21 16.39 19.91
CA VAL A 162 3.96 16.93 18.76
C VAL A 162 4.39 15.80 17.81
N GLY A 163 4.91 14.71 18.35
CA GLY A 163 5.31 13.53 17.56
C GLY A 163 4.14 12.89 16.81
N PHE A 164 2.97 12.80 17.45
CA PHE A 164 1.73 12.33 16.82
C PHE A 164 1.29 13.22 15.65
N VAL A 165 1.28 14.54 15.84
CA VAL A 165 0.83 15.50 14.81
C VAL A 165 1.81 15.57 13.63
N ARG A 166 3.12 15.56 13.89
CA ARG A 166 4.13 15.63 12.84
C ARG A 166 4.15 14.38 11.95
N GLY A 167 3.61 13.27 12.44
CA GLY A 167 3.81 11.96 11.87
C GLY A 167 5.25 11.52 12.12
N SER A 168 5.45 10.40 12.82
CA SER A 168 6.77 9.87 13.12
C SER A 168 7.44 9.33 11.85
N LYS A 169 7.95 10.23 11.02
CA LYS A 169 9.10 9.95 10.16
C LYS A 169 10.27 10.70 10.78
N VAL A 170 10.81 10.12 11.85
CA VAL A 170 12.18 10.45 12.24
C VAL A 170 13.03 10.13 11.01
N ARG A 171 13.51 11.15 10.31
CA ARG A 171 14.56 10.96 9.32
C ARG A 171 15.75 10.43 10.12
N ARG A 172 16.06 9.15 10.01
CA ARG A 172 17.38 8.67 10.41
C ARG A 172 18.37 9.38 9.48
N MET A 173 19.07 10.39 10.01
CA MET A 173 20.17 11.03 9.29
C MET A 173 21.37 10.07 9.34
N GLY A 174 21.40 9.08 8.45
CA GLY A 174 22.51 8.13 8.34
C GLY A 174 22.73 7.29 9.60
N ASP A 175 23.39 6.14 9.43
CA ASP A 175 23.97 5.40 10.55
C ASP A 175 25.41 5.92 10.75
N ILE A 176 25.56 7.21 11.08
CA ILE A 176 26.89 7.74 11.44
C ILE A 176 27.13 7.36 12.90
N SER A 177 28.11 6.50 13.15
CA SER A 177 28.48 6.13 14.52
C SER A 177 29.11 7.30 15.26
N LEU A 178 29.08 7.26 16.60
CA LEU A 178 29.77 8.27 17.42
C LEU A 178 31.28 8.34 17.11
N ASP A 179 31.89 7.21 16.77
CA ASP A 179 33.30 7.13 16.40
C ASP A 179 33.58 7.89 15.09
N GLN A 180 32.70 7.72 14.08
CA GLN A 180 32.81 8.45 12.81
C GLN A 180 32.65 9.97 12.99
N TRP A 181 31.84 10.40 13.96
CA TRP A 181 31.75 11.81 14.33
C TRP A 181 33.04 12.32 14.99
N ALA A 182 33.61 11.53 15.90
CA ALA A 182 34.87 11.87 16.56
C ALA A 182 36.01 12.00 15.55
N ASP A 183 36.13 11.06 14.62
CA ASP A 183 37.15 11.06 13.57
C ASP A 183 37.02 12.28 12.65
N HIS A 184 35.79 12.60 12.22
CA HIS A 184 35.54 13.78 11.38
C HIS A 184 35.97 15.08 12.07
N PHE A 185 35.64 15.24 13.35
CA PHE A 185 36.01 16.43 14.11
C PHE A 185 37.43 16.41 14.64
N GLN A 186 38.16 15.30 14.62
CA GLN A 186 39.61 15.29 14.86
C GLN A 186 40.39 15.65 13.60
N ALA A 187 39.92 15.27 12.42
CA ALA A 187 40.59 15.54 11.15
C ALA A 187 40.51 17.01 10.67
N GLN A 188 39.72 17.86 11.34
CA GLN A 188 39.54 19.28 10.99
C GLN A 188 40.33 20.25 11.88
N TRP A 189 41.19 19.73 12.76
CA TRP A 189 42.09 20.47 13.65
C TRP A 189 43.51 19.91 13.51
#